data_AF-A0A7C6JGB2-F1
#
_entry.id   AF-A0A7C6JGB2-F1
#
_cell.length_a   1.000
_cell.length_b   1.000
_cell.length_c   1.000
_cell.angle_alpha   90.00
_cell.angle_beta   90.00
_cell.angle_gamma   90.00
#
_symmetry.space_group_name_H-M   'P 1'
#
loop_
_entity.id
_entity.type
_entity.pdbx_description
1 polymer ?
#
loop_
_entity_poly.entity_id
_entity_poly.type
_entity_poly.pdbx_seq_one_letter_code
_entity_poly.pdbx_strand_id
1 'polypeptide(L)'
;MDLEKKIIELEAKIKQLEDKLNNITFGDNNTITFTSSSFGTVAFGDNSEASFHNCAAGSVINGNFEDTEDILDEIESLLDDAEDRLDDIENRIDDTEERLDDIVERIEDLENYIDDNE
;
A
#
# COMPACT_ATOMS: atom_id res chain seq x y z
N MET A 1 -3.85 -24.42 -63.75
CA MET A 1 -2.56 -24.57 -63.02
C MET A 1 -2.12 -23.30 -62.29
N ASP A 2 -2.24 -22.10 -62.87
CA ASP A 2 -1.79 -20.86 -62.18
C ASP A 2 -2.78 -20.33 -61.12
N LEU A 3 -4.11 -20.47 -61.32
CA LEU A 3 -5.10 -19.97 -60.35
C LEU A 3 -5.24 -20.84 -59.10
N GLU A 4 -5.35 -22.17 -59.22
CA GLU A 4 -5.48 -23.07 -58.06
C GLU A 4 -4.27 -22.95 -57.12
N LYS A 5 -3.07 -22.84 -57.68
CA LYS A 5 -1.85 -22.64 -56.88
C LYS A 5 -1.88 -21.32 -56.11
N LYS A 6 -2.39 -20.24 -56.74
CA LYS A 6 -2.57 -18.93 -56.10
C LYS A 6 -3.63 -18.97 -54.99
N ILE A 7 -4.71 -19.70 -55.19
CA ILE A 7 -5.75 -19.87 -54.16
C ILE A 7 -5.16 -20.57 -52.94
N ILE A 8 -4.46 -21.70 -53.14
CA ILE A 8 -3.80 -22.43 -52.04
C ILE A 8 -2.78 -21.55 -51.31
N GLU A 9 -2.00 -20.75 -52.04
CA GLU A 9 -1.04 -19.82 -51.43
C GLU A 9 -1.73 -18.71 -50.62
N LEU A 10 -2.84 -18.17 -51.11
CA LEU A 10 -3.63 -17.17 -50.39
C LEU A 10 -4.28 -17.73 -49.14
N GLU A 11 -4.87 -18.93 -49.21
CA GLU A 11 -5.43 -19.63 -48.05
C GLU A 11 -4.36 -19.87 -46.98
N ALA A 12 -3.14 -20.28 -47.38
CA ALA A 12 -2.02 -20.44 -46.47
C ALA A 12 -1.61 -19.11 -45.80
N LYS A 13 -1.57 -18.00 -46.57
CA LYS A 13 -1.28 -16.66 -46.02
C LYS A 13 -2.36 -16.16 -45.08
N ILE A 14 -3.64 -16.39 -45.40
CA ILE A 14 -4.77 -16.04 -44.54
C ILE A 14 -4.65 -16.77 -43.21
N LYS A 15 -4.42 -18.09 -43.25
CA LYS A 15 -4.22 -18.89 -42.03
C LYS A 15 -3.04 -18.39 -41.18
N GLN A 16 -1.91 -18.06 -41.82
CA GLN A 16 -0.76 -17.47 -41.10
C GLN A 16 -1.09 -16.12 -40.45
N LEU A 17 -1.96 -15.32 -41.06
CA LEU A 17 -2.40 -14.04 -40.48
C LEU A 17 -3.37 -14.27 -39.32
N GLU A 18 -4.30 -15.21 -39.45
CA GLU A 18 -5.22 -15.61 -38.38
C GLU A 18 -4.45 -16.10 -37.15
N ASP A 19 -3.44 -16.96 -37.34
CA ASP A 19 -2.60 -17.46 -36.25
C ASP A 19 -1.82 -16.32 -35.57
N LYS A 20 -1.35 -15.32 -36.33
CA LYS A 20 -0.61 -14.16 -35.79
C LYS A 20 -1.50 -13.15 -35.06
N LEU A 21 -2.79 -13.11 -35.38
CA LEU A 21 -3.75 -12.13 -34.85
C LEU A 21 -4.73 -12.76 -33.84
N ASN A 22 -4.54 -14.03 -33.48
CA ASN A 22 -5.45 -14.79 -32.62
C ASN A 22 -5.70 -14.18 -31.23
N ASN A 23 -4.80 -13.32 -30.75
CA ASN A 23 -4.90 -12.63 -29.46
C ASN A 23 -5.72 -11.33 -29.53
N ILE A 24 -6.16 -10.91 -30.71
CA ILE A 24 -6.90 -9.65 -30.90
C ILE A 24 -8.36 -9.99 -31.22
N THR A 25 -9.25 -9.51 -30.36
CA THR A 25 -10.70 -9.60 -30.58
C THR A 25 -11.27 -8.22 -30.83
N PHE A 26 -12.07 -8.11 -31.90
CA PHE A 26 -12.86 -6.92 -32.19
C PHE A 26 -14.27 -7.16 -31.64
N GLY A 27 -14.60 -6.48 -30.55
CA GLY A 27 -15.90 -6.61 -29.89
C GLY A 27 -16.89 -5.54 -30.32
N ASP A 28 -18.04 -5.53 -29.66
CA ASP A 28 -19.07 -4.52 -29.87
C ASP A 28 -18.61 -3.14 -29.36
N ASN A 29 -19.34 -2.09 -29.74
CA ASN A 29 -19.07 -0.71 -29.31
C ASN A 29 -17.63 -0.23 -29.60
N ASN A 30 -17.05 -0.65 -30.73
CA ASN A 30 -15.69 -0.32 -31.14
C ASN A 30 -14.61 -0.76 -30.13
N THR A 31 -14.85 -1.84 -29.38
CA THR A 31 -13.88 -2.39 -28.44
C THR A 31 -12.85 -3.25 -29.16
N ILE A 32 -11.58 -3.07 -28.81
CA ILE A 32 -10.49 -3.95 -29.26
C ILE A 32 -9.87 -4.56 -27.99
N THR A 33 -9.86 -5.88 -27.89
CA THR A 33 -9.30 -6.61 -26.76
C THR A 33 -8.05 -7.36 -27.20
N PHE A 34 -6.97 -7.18 -26.45
CA PHE A 34 -5.73 -7.90 -26.63
C PHE A 34 -5.54 -8.88 -25.47
N THR A 35 -5.72 -10.18 -25.71
CA THR A 35 -5.52 -11.21 -24.69
C THR A 35 -4.06 -11.65 -24.66
N SER A 36 -3.51 -11.88 -23.47
CA SER A 36 -2.14 -12.41 -23.29
C SER A 36 -1.07 -11.68 -24.11
N SER A 37 -1.22 -10.37 -24.25
CA SER A 37 -0.35 -9.51 -25.08
C SER A 37 0.52 -8.62 -24.20
N SER A 38 1.77 -8.39 -24.62
CA SER A 38 2.68 -7.44 -23.97
C SER A 38 2.83 -6.18 -24.83
N PHE A 39 2.92 -5.03 -24.16
CA PHE A 39 3.14 -3.74 -24.80
C PHE A 39 4.39 -3.10 -24.20
N GLY A 40 5.22 -2.47 -25.02
CA GLY A 40 6.40 -1.73 -24.54
C GLY A 40 6.01 -0.36 -24.00
N THR A 41 5.42 0.48 -24.86
CA THR A 41 4.91 1.80 -24.49
C THR A 41 3.57 2.02 -25.16
N VAL A 42 2.59 2.50 -24.40
CA VAL A 42 1.27 2.89 -24.89
C VAL A 42 1.11 4.39 -24.67
N ALA A 43 0.86 5.13 -25.75
CA ALA A 43 0.59 6.57 -25.68
C ALA A 43 -0.92 6.80 -25.87
N PHE A 44 -1.50 7.59 -24.98
CA PHE A 44 -2.90 7.96 -25.01
C PHE A 44 -3.03 9.44 -25.36
N GLY A 45 -4.05 9.80 -26.15
CA GLY A 45 -4.33 11.20 -26.48
C GLY A 45 -5.04 11.92 -25.33
N ASP A 46 -5.26 13.24 -25.50
CA ASP A 46 -6.01 14.04 -24.54
C ASP A 46 -7.39 13.41 -24.25
N ASN A 47 -7.82 13.45 -22.99
CA ASN A 47 -9.07 12.87 -22.49
C ASN A 47 -9.22 11.35 -22.68
N SER A 48 -8.11 10.61 -22.79
CA SER A 48 -8.14 9.15 -22.74
C SER A 48 -8.12 8.64 -21.31
N GLU A 49 -8.85 7.56 -21.04
CA GLU A 49 -8.88 6.88 -19.74
C GLU A 49 -8.24 5.49 -19.86
N ALA A 50 -7.36 5.16 -18.90
CA ALA A 50 -6.83 3.82 -18.73
C ALA A 50 -7.30 3.28 -17.37
N SER A 51 -7.99 2.14 -17.37
CA SER A 51 -8.46 1.47 -16.15
C SER A 51 -7.69 0.18 -15.91
N PHE A 52 -7.27 -0.03 -14.66
CA PHE A 52 -6.50 -1.19 -14.23
C PHE A 52 -7.27 -1.86 -13.09
N HIS A 53 -7.60 -3.14 -13.24
CA HIS A 53 -8.38 -3.89 -12.26
C HIS A 53 -7.53 -5.02 -11.69
N ASN A 54 -7.47 -5.13 -10.37
CA ASN A 54 -6.72 -6.19 -9.68
C ASN A 54 -5.23 -6.25 -10.09
N CYS A 55 -4.60 -5.10 -10.28
CA CYS A 55 -3.16 -4.97 -10.58
C CYS A 55 -2.42 -4.50 -9.32
N ALA A 56 -1.18 -4.97 -9.14
CA ALA A 56 -0.30 -4.42 -8.11
C ALA A 56 0.04 -2.96 -8.46
N ALA A 57 -0.03 -2.06 -7.46
CA ALA A 57 0.17 -0.63 -7.67
C ALA A 57 1.53 -0.31 -8.34
N GLY A 58 2.60 -0.99 -7.91
CA GLY A 58 3.94 -0.83 -8.49
C GLY A 58 4.08 -1.30 -9.95
N SER A 59 3.14 -2.08 -10.47
CA SER A 59 3.12 -2.45 -11.91
C SER A 59 2.44 -1.40 -12.79
N VAL A 60 1.62 -0.51 -12.21
CA VAL A 60 0.84 0.50 -12.93
C VAL A 60 1.47 1.88 -12.79
N ILE A 61 1.99 2.18 -11.60
CA ILE A 61 2.56 3.48 -11.26
C ILE A 61 4.08 3.33 -11.26
N ASN A 62 4.76 4.02 -12.16
CA ASN A 62 6.21 4.19 -12.10
C ASN A 62 6.54 5.30 -11.09
N GLY A 63 6.34 5.00 -9.81
CA GLY A 63 6.62 5.89 -8.69
C GLY A 63 7.75 5.31 -7.84
N ASN A 64 8.64 6.17 -7.35
CA ASN A 64 9.70 5.77 -6.44
C ASN A 64 9.07 5.48 -5.06
N PHE A 65 8.63 4.24 -4.85
CA PHE A 65 8.06 3.81 -3.56
C PHE A 65 9.13 3.67 -2.47
N GLU A 66 10.41 3.63 -2.85
CA GLU A 66 11.55 3.58 -1.93
C GLU A 66 11.49 4.75 -0.94
N ASP A 67 11.22 5.97 -1.42
CA ASP A 67 11.06 7.15 -0.56
C ASP A 67 9.85 7.03 0.40
N THR A 68 8.81 6.28 0.01
CA THR A 68 7.63 6.08 0.86
C THR A 68 7.89 5.00 1.91
N GLU A 69 8.61 3.93 1.55
CA GLU A 69 9.03 2.88 2.49
C GLU A 69 9.97 3.47 3.54
N ASP A 70 10.97 4.27 3.15
CA ASP A 70 11.88 4.94 4.09
C ASP A 70 11.13 5.85 5.07
N ILE A 71 10.12 6.59 4.62
CA ILE A 71 9.28 7.43 5.48
C ILE A 71 8.46 6.57 6.46
N LEU A 72 7.97 5.41 6.02
CA LEU A 72 7.21 4.51 6.89
C LEU A 72 8.11 3.92 7.98
N ASP A 73 9.33 3.51 7.63
CA ASP A 73 10.31 3.00 8.60
C ASP A 73 10.71 4.09 9.62
N GLU A 74 10.87 5.34 9.18
CA GLU A 74 11.12 6.47 10.09
C GLU A 74 9.94 6.71 11.04
N ILE A 75 8.70 6.63 10.53
CA ILE A 75 7.50 6.76 11.36
C ILE A 75 7.41 5.62 12.38
N GLU A 76 7.74 4.39 12.01
CA GLU A 76 7.75 3.24 12.91
C GLU A 76 8.76 3.45 14.06
N SER A 77 9.99 3.86 13.74
CA SER A 77 11.00 4.18 14.74
C SER A 77 10.57 5.31 15.69
N LEU A 78 9.88 6.34 15.18
CA LEU A 78 9.37 7.43 16.02
C LEU A 78 8.22 7.00 16.94
N LEU A 79 7.44 5.99 16.53
CA LEU A 79 6.39 5.42 17.36
C LEU A 79 6.97 4.59 18.49
N ASP A 80 7.99 3.77 18.22
CA ASP A 80 8.71 3.00 19.25
C ASP A 80 9.31 3.94 20.31
N ASP A 81 10.02 4.99 19.87
CA ASP A 81 10.58 6.01 20.78
C ASP A 81 9.49 6.74 21.61
N ALA A 82 8.30 6.91 21.05
CA ALA A 82 7.18 7.52 21.76
C ALA A 82 6.58 6.57 22.80
N GLU A 83 6.53 5.27 22.52
CA GLU A 83 6.06 4.23 23.44
C GLU A 83 7.00 4.11 24.65
N ASP A 84 8.31 4.02 24.43
CA ASP A 84 9.32 4.00 25.50
C ASP A 84 9.19 5.23 26.43
N ARG A 85 8.95 6.40 25.85
CA ARG A 85 8.76 7.64 26.62
C ARG A 85 7.45 7.66 27.41
N LEU A 86 6.42 6.98 26.95
CA LEU A 86 5.16 6.85 27.69
C LEU A 86 5.35 5.92 28.88
N ASP A 87 6.05 4.80 28.72
CA ASP A 87 6.38 3.88 29.80
C ASP A 87 7.22 4.58 30.90
N ASP A 88 8.21 5.40 30.52
CA ASP A 88 8.98 6.21 31.46
C ASP A 88 8.11 7.22 32.23
N ILE A 89 7.08 7.79 31.58
CA ILE A 89 6.14 8.71 32.23
C ILE A 89 5.25 7.96 33.21
N GLU A 90 4.76 6.77 32.85
CA GLU A 90 3.92 5.94 33.70
C GLU A 90 4.66 5.54 34.98
N ASN A 91 5.89 5.05 34.87
CA ASN A 91 6.72 4.73 36.04
C ASN A 91 6.94 5.93 36.97
N ARG A 92 7.14 7.14 36.41
CA ARG A 92 7.30 8.36 37.21
C ARG A 92 6.01 8.81 37.89
N ILE A 93 4.86 8.50 37.31
CA ILE A 93 3.55 8.74 37.92
C ILE A 93 3.40 7.79 39.11
N ASP A 94 3.68 6.50 38.95
CA ASP A 94 3.63 5.51 40.03
C ASP A 94 4.53 5.92 41.22
N ASP A 95 5.79 6.30 40.95
CA ASP A 95 6.72 6.81 41.98
C ASP A 95 6.19 8.06 42.69
N THR A 96 5.42 8.90 41.98
CA THR A 96 4.84 10.11 42.55
C THR A 96 3.62 9.78 43.42
N GLU A 97 2.82 8.80 43.02
CA GLU A 97 1.68 8.29 43.80
C GLU A 97 2.15 7.67 45.12
N GLU A 98 3.18 6.81 45.10
CA GLU A 98 3.75 6.20 46.32
C GLU A 98 4.24 7.28 47.31
N ARG A 99 4.93 8.30 46.80
CA ARG A 99 5.40 9.42 47.64
C ARG A 99 4.28 10.28 48.20
N LEU A 100 3.14 10.36 47.51
CA LEU A 100 1.96 11.06 48.03
C LEU A 100 1.30 10.25 49.15
N ASP A 101 1.21 8.93 49.01
CA ASP A 101 0.70 8.04 50.05
C ASP A 101 1.54 8.14 51.34
N ASP A 102 2.88 8.12 51.22
CA ASP A 102 3.80 8.35 52.36
C ASP A 102 3.57 9.71 53.06
N ILE A 103 3.27 10.75 52.28
CA ILE A 103 3.00 12.09 52.84
C ILE A 103 1.66 12.08 53.58
N VAL A 104 0.64 11.41 53.05
CA VAL A 104 -0.67 11.28 53.67
C VAL A 104 -0.55 10.55 55.02
N GLU A 105 0.14 9.42 55.08
CA GLU A 105 0.35 8.66 56.32
C GLU A 105 1.05 9.52 57.39
N ARG A 106 2.09 10.27 56.99
CA ARG A 106 2.79 11.18 57.90
C ARG A 106 1.94 12.35 58.40
N ILE A 107 0.98 12.81 57.59
CA ILE A 107 0.02 13.84 58.02
C ILE A 107 -0.94 13.24 59.05
N GLU A 108 -1.47 12.03 58.80
CA GLU A 108 -2.33 11.32 59.75
C GLU A 108 -1.63 11.09 61.10
N ASP A 109 -0.36 10.68 61.09
CA ASP A 109 0.46 10.53 62.30
C ASP A 109 0.60 11.85 63.08
N LEU A 110 0.79 12.97 62.38
CA LEU A 110 0.90 14.29 63.00
C LEU A 110 -0.44 14.77 63.56
N GLU A 111 -1.55 14.52 62.86
CA GLU A 111 -2.90 14.84 63.33
C GLU A 111 -3.20 14.08 64.63
N ASN A 112 -2.94 12.76 64.65
CA ASN A 112 -3.10 11.94 65.87
C ASN A 112 -2.23 12.45 67.02
N TYR A 113 -0.97 12.82 66.76
CA TYR A 113 -0.10 13.37 67.80
C TYR A 113 -0.63 14.69 68.36
N ILE A 114 -1.20 15.57 67.52
CA ILE A 114 -1.79 16.84 67.98
C ILE A 114 -3.02 16.56 68.84
N ASP A 115 -3.93 15.69 68.40
CA ASP A 115 -5.14 15.31 69.14
C ASP A 115 -4.81 14.70 70.52
N ASP A 116 -3.76 13.87 70.61
CA ASP A 116 -3.30 13.28 71.87
C ASP A 116 -2.68 14.31 72.85
N ASN A 117 -2.30 15.50 72.37
CA ASN A 117 -1.64 16.55 73.15
C ASN A 117 -2.51 17.80 73.41
N GLU A 118 -3.77 17.81 72.97
CA GLU A 118 -4.80 18.81 73.34
C GLU A 118 -5.51 18.46 74.67
#